data_AF-A0A962SX73-F1
#
_entry.id   AF-A0A962SX73-F1
#
_cell.length_a   1.000
_cell.length_b   1.000
_cell.length_c   1.000
_cell.angle_alpha   90.00
_cell.angle_beta   90.00
_cell.angle_gamma   90.00
#
_symmetry.space_group_name_H-M   'P 1'
#
loop_
_entity.id
_entity.type
_entity.pdbx_description
1 polymer ?
#
loop_
_entity_poly.entity_id
_entity_poly.type
_entity_poly.pdbx_seq_one_letter_code
_entity_poly.pdbx_strand_id
1 'polypeptide(L)'
;MILSRFLKPKWQHTDPETRKQALQGMEPTNPTLTELARQDADPSIRRAALERLDDLDLLQTLAREEANLEVRAAAQEQYQRVLAGKIPAGPPLAKRLERLRQSADPKLVEFLLRHAVDSDLRLAALEQVTSEPLLAEIAGQNAHLDVRLTALERVQDPELLEQVVRQSRNRDKRVYRQAKERLDAHQTAQAQAAHLEQLCSEMENLCWDGESGLNAGRFPKLDQEWRSHESGASPEQRQRYAQARERFLAERQTSANRRTQRLELIASLESLLERLRQQGESSAELTAAIQYGTREAPAAWAYFGAAHDSEGRRLEQRFQ
;
A
#
# COMPACT_ATOMS: atom_id res chain seq x y z
N MET A 1 -3.02 -67.79 -45.06
CA MET A 1 -2.04 -66.92 -44.37
C MET A 1 -2.32 -66.95 -42.86
N ILE A 2 -1.70 -67.87 -42.11
CA ILE A 2 -2.05 -68.16 -40.69
C ILE A 2 -0.87 -67.87 -39.71
N LEU A 3 0.31 -67.48 -40.22
CA LEU A 3 1.53 -67.31 -39.40
C LEU A 3 1.70 -65.92 -38.77
N SER A 4 0.83 -64.95 -39.06
CA SER A 4 0.91 -63.58 -38.51
C SER A 4 0.29 -63.41 -37.11
N ARG A 5 -0.25 -64.47 -36.50
CA ARG A 5 -0.87 -64.44 -35.15
C ARG A 5 0.05 -64.91 -34.00
N PHE A 6 1.29 -65.30 -34.28
CA PHE A 6 2.20 -65.87 -33.26
C PHE A 6 3.45 -65.04 -32.94
N LEU A 7 3.68 -63.91 -33.60
CA LEU A 7 4.75 -63.00 -33.23
C LEU A 7 4.19 -61.95 -32.27
N LYS A 8 4.47 -62.13 -30.97
CA LYS A 8 4.19 -61.11 -29.97
C LYS A 8 4.88 -59.81 -30.40
N PRO A 9 4.20 -58.66 -30.37
CA PRO A 9 4.82 -57.39 -30.70
C PRO A 9 5.99 -57.14 -29.75
N LYS A 10 7.02 -56.41 -30.21
CA LYS A 10 8.30 -56.24 -29.49
C LYS A 10 8.14 -55.73 -28.05
N TRP A 11 7.08 -55.00 -27.75
CA TRP A 11 6.76 -54.47 -26.43
C TRP A 11 6.24 -55.52 -25.43
N GLN A 12 5.85 -56.73 -25.88
CA GLN A 12 5.46 -57.87 -25.03
C GLN A 12 6.59 -58.91 -24.87
N HIS A 13 7.81 -58.58 -25.27
CA HIS A 13 8.94 -59.49 -25.20
C HIS A 13 9.41 -59.73 -23.75
N THR A 14 9.93 -60.92 -23.44
CA THR A 14 10.38 -61.26 -22.08
C THR A 14 11.58 -60.43 -21.63
N ASP A 15 12.49 -60.11 -22.55
CA ASP A 15 13.64 -59.24 -22.28
C ASP A 15 13.21 -57.75 -22.20
N PRO A 16 13.47 -57.05 -21.07
CA PRO A 16 13.19 -55.62 -20.90
C PRO A 16 13.84 -54.73 -21.96
N GLU A 17 15.08 -54.99 -22.37
CA GLU A 17 15.76 -54.11 -23.33
C GLU A 17 15.07 -54.13 -24.70
N THR A 18 14.61 -55.31 -25.15
CA THR A 18 13.77 -55.43 -26.35
C THR A 18 12.47 -54.63 -26.24
N ARG A 19 11.83 -54.63 -25.06
CA ARG A 19 10.62 -53.82 -24.83
C ARG A 19 10.92 -52.33 -24.84
N LYS A 20 12.02 -51.91 -24.21
CA LYS A 20 12.48 -50.52 -24.17
C LYS A 20 12.78 -49.97 -25.57
N GLN A 21 13.42 -50.77 -26.42
CA GLN A 21 13.64 -50.42 -27.82
C GLN A 21 12.33 -50.25 -28.59
N ALA A 22 11.32 -51.06 -28.30
CA ALA A 22 10.00 -50.94 -28.92
C ALA A 22 9.34 -49.58 -28.65
N LEU A 23 9.66 -48.93 -27.53
CA LEU A 23 9.12 -47.62 -27.16
C LEU A 23 9.66 -46.48 -28.03
N GLN A 24 10.88 -46.58 -28.56
CA GLN A 24 11.58 -45.46 -29.20
C GLN A 24 10.86 -44.90 -30.44
N GLY A 25 9.98 -45.68 -31.06
CA GLY A 25 9.17 -45.28 -32.22
C GLY A 25 7.67 -45.13 -31.95
N MET A 26 7.20 -45.17 -30.70
CA MET A 26 5.77 -45.04 -30.39
C MET A 26 5.35 -43.58 -30.28
N GLU A 27 4.30 -43.18 -31.00
CA GLU A 27 3.68 -41.86 -30.82
C GLU A 27 3.24 -41.64 -29.35
N PRO A 28 3.34 -40.42 -28.80
CA PRO A 28 2.92 -40.10 -27.43
C PRO A 28 1.49 -40.55 -27.07
N THR A 29 0.59 -40.51 -28.06
CA THR A 29 -0.82 -40.89 -27.90
C THR A 29 -1.06 -42.40 -28.05
N ASN A 30 -0.02 -43.22 -28.22
CA ASN A 30 -0.17 -44.65 -28.38
C ASN A 30 -0.64 -45.29 -27.05
N PRO A 31 -1.79 -45.99 -27.03
CA PRO A 31 -2.33 -46.57 -25.79
C PRO A 31 -1.41 -47.60 -25.13
N THR A 32 -0.50 -48.21 -25.90
CA THR A 32 0.52 -49.13 -25.36
C THR A 32 1.49 -48.42 -24.41
N LEU A 33 1.78 -47.14 -24.61
CA LEU A 33 2.60 -46.37 -23.66
C LEU A 33 1.92 -46.27 -22.30
N THR A 34 0.60 -46.03 -22.29
CA THR A 34 -0.20 -45.98 -21.06
C THR A 34 -0.22 -47.32 -20.34
N GLU A 35 -0.38 -48.42 -21.08
CA GLU A 35 -0.36 -49.77 -20.52
C GLU A 35 1.00 -50.07 -19.86
N LEU A 36 2.09 -49.85 -20.59
CA LEU A 36 3.45 -50.08 -20.10
C LEU A 36 3.81 -49.18 -18.92
N ALA A 37 3.46 -47.90 -18.97
CA ALA A 37 3.72 -46.96 -17.87
C ALA A 37 3.00 -47.36 -16.57
N ARG A 38 1.83 -48.00 -16.66
CA ARG A 38 1.03 -48.39 -15.48
C ARG A 38 1.42 -49.77 -14.92
N GLN A 39 1.69 -50.74 -15.79
CA GLN A 39 1.63 -52.16 -15.40
C GLN A 39 2.90 -52.96 -15.70
N ASP A 40 3.89 -52.39 -16.41
CA ASP A 40 5.09 -53.15 -16.72
C ASP A 40 5.81 -53.58 -15.43
N ALA A 41 6.18 -54.86 -15.36
CA ALA A 41 6.86 -55.41 -14.19
C ALA A 41 8.23 -54.75 -13.94
N ASP A 42 8.89 -54.27 -15.00
CA ASP A 42 10.21 -53.64 -14.92
C ASP A 42 10.08 -52.11 -14.76
N PRO A 43 10.56 -51.52 -13.65
CA PRO A 43 10.50 -50.07 -13.42
C PRO A 43 11.19 -49.24 -14.51
N SER A 44 12.23 -49.76 -15.15
CA SER A 44 12.94 -49.06 -16.22
C SER A 44 12.10 -48.90 -17.48
N ILE A 45 11.19 -49.85 -17.74
CA ILE A 45 10.22 -49.78 -18.85
C ILE A 45 9.10 -48.82 -18.52
N ARG A 46 8.59 -48.85 -17.27
CA ARG A 46 7.60 -47.85 -16.81
C ARG A 46 8.15 -46.44 -16.97
N ARG A 47 9.40 -46.20 -16.56
CA ARG A 47 10.08 -44.91 -16.73
C ARG A 47 10.22 -44.51 -18.20
N ALA A 48 10.70 -45.41 -19.05
CA ALA A 48 10.86 -45.13 -20.47
C ALA A 48 9.53 -44.85 -21.19
N ALA A 49 8.44 -45.48 -20.75
CA ALA A 49 7.10 -45.19 -21.25
C ALA A 49 6.60 -43.80 -20.79
N LEU A 50 6.82 -43.46 -19.52
CA LEU A 50 6.51 -42.14 -18.95
C LEU A 50 7.17 -41.00 -19.72
N GLU A 51 8.46 -41.11 -20.07
CA GLU A 51 9.20 -40.08 -20.81
C GLU A 51 8.57 -39.71 -22.17
N ARG A 52 7.67 -40.54 -22.70
CA ARG A 52 6.97 -40.32 -23.98
C ARG A 52 5.51 -39.88 -23.82
N LEU A 53 4.93 -40.00 -22.64
CA LEU A 53 3.52 -39.69 -22.41
C LEU A 53 3.27 -38.18 -22.33
N ASP A 54 2.09 -37.76 -22.80
CA ASP A 54 1.59 -36.39 -22.73
C ASP A 54 0.23 -36.27 -22.00
N ASP A 55 -0.30 -37.40 -21.52
CA ASP A 55 -1.50 -37.48 -20.71
C ASP A 55 -1.26 -36.92 -19.29
N LEU A 56 -1.62 -35.65 -19.12
CA LEU A 56 -1.49 -34.92 -17.86
C LEU A 56 -2.20 -35.58 -16.67
N ASP A 57 -3.33 -36.26 -16.90
CA ASP A 57 -4.08 -36.92 -15.83
C ASP A 57 -3.34 -38.16 -15.35
N LEU A 58 -2.91 -39.01 -16.29
CA LEU A 58 -2.10 -40.18 -16.00
C LEU A 58 -0.79 -39.84 -15.30
N LEU A 59 -0.07 -38.84 -15.82
CA LEU A 59 1.20 -38.40 -15.26
C LEU A 59 1.03 -37.89 -13.83
N GLN A 60 -0.04 -37.12 -13.56
CA GLN A 60 -0.34 -36.63 -12.22
C GLN A 60 -0.72 -37.77 -11.26
N THR A 61 -1.49 -38.75 -11.70
CA THR A 61 -1.83 -39.94 -10.91
C THR A 61 -0.55 -40.71 -10.54
N LEU A 62 0.29 -41.03 -11.53
CA LEU A 62 1.52 -41.80 -11.29
C LEU A 62 2.53 -41.03 -10.44
N ALA A 63 2.62 -39.71 -10.59
CA ALA A 63 3.46 -38.86 -9.74
C ALA A 63 3.04 -38.88 -8.25
N ARG A 64 1.79 -39.24 -7.94
CA ARG A 64 1.27 -39.34 -6.57
C ARG A 64 1.30 -40.77 -6.02
N GLU A 65 0.91 -41.73 -6.85
CA GLU A 65 0.52 -43.09 -6.39
C GLU A 65 1.57 -44.16 -6.67
N GLU A 66 2.49 -43.96 -7.63
CA GLU A 66 3.46 -44.98 -8.01
C GLU A 66 4.34 -45.40 -6.83
N ALA A 67 4.47 -46.71 -6.57
CA ALA A 67 5.19 -47.23 -5.43
C ALA A 67 6.72 -47.09 -5.57
N ASN A 68 7.24 -47.24 -6.79
CA ASN A 68 8.67 -47.08 -7.05
C ASN A 68 9.04 -45.58 -7.11
N LEU A 69 9.96 -45.15 -6.24
CA LEU A 69 10.34 -43.74 -6.11
C LEU A 69 10.95 -43.14 -7.39
N GLU A 70 11.73 -43.92 -8.15
CA GLU A 70 12.34 -43.45 -9.40
C GLU A 70 11.29 -43.25 -10.49
N VAL A 71 10.33 -44.17 -10.60
CA VAL A 71 9.24 -44.07 -11.56
C VAL A 71 8.30 -42.93 -11.18
N ARG A 72 8.01 -42.74 -9.88
CA ARG A 72 7.24 -41.61 -9.38
C ARG A 72 7.91 -40.27 -9.71
N ALA A 73 9.22 -40.17 -9.49
CA ALA A 73 9.99 -38.97 -9.82
C ALA A 73 9.96 -38.68 -11.33
N ALA A 74 10.10 -39.71 -12.18
CA ALA A 74 10.01 -39.57 -13.63
C ALA A 74 8.61 -39.13 -14.09
N ALA A 75 7.54 -39.64 -13.46
CA ALA A 75 6.18 -39.20 -13.75
C ALA A 75 6.00 -37.71 -13.41
N GLN A 76 6.52 -37.26 -12.27
CA GLN A 76 6.50 -35.84 -11.87
C GLN A 76 7.31 -34.97 -12.82
N GLU A 77 8.51 -35.40 -13.22
CA GLU A 77 9.35 -34.67 -14.17
C GLU A 77 8.66 -34.54 -15.54
N GLN A 78 8.10 -35.63 -16.06
CA GLN A 78 7.38 -35.58 -17.32
C GLN A 78 6.13 -34.70 -17.22
N TYR A 79 5.35 -34.82 -16.14
CA TYR A 79 4.20 -33.94 -15.88
C TYR A 79 4.59 -32.46 -15.98
N GLN A 80 5.68 -32.09 -15.31
CA GLN A 80 6.23 -30.74 -15.33
C GLN A 80 6.70 -30.32 -16.74
N ARG A 81 7.38 -31.19 -17.48
CA ARG A 81 7.83 -30.93 -18.86
C ARG A 81 6.66 -30.70 -19.83
N VAL A 82 5.63 -31.55 -19.75
CA VAL A 82 4.41 -31.45 -20.55
C VAL A 82 3.70 -30.13 -20.23
N LEU A 83 3.50 -29.81 -18.96
CA LEU A 83 2.88 -28.54 -18.56
C LEU A 83 3.68 -27.31 -18.98
N ALA A 84 5.00 -27.33 -18.84
CA ALA A 84 5.85 -26.21 -19.25
C ALA A 84 5.90 -25.99 -20.78
N GLY A 85 5.24 -26.84 -21.58
CA GLY A 85 5.24 -26.73 -23.04
C GLY A 85 6.56 -27.17 -23.67
N LYS A 86 7.34 -28.02 -22.99
CA LYS A 86 8.64 -28.50 -23.47
C LYS A 86 8.54 -29.72 -24.39
N ILE A 87 7.35 -30.28 -24.55
CA ILE A 87 7.11 -31.47 -25.40
C ILE A 87 6.54 -31.02 -26.75
N PRO A 88 7.23 -31.31 -27.87
CA PRO A 88 6.70 -31.08 -29.21
C PRO A 88 5.36 -31.79 -29.40
N ALA A 89 4.38 -31.11 -30.01
CA ALA A 89 3.04 -31.63 -30.22
C ALA A 89 2.29 -32.06 -28.93
N GLY A 90 2.72 -31.59 -27.76
CA GLY A 90 2.01 -31.82 -26.50
C GLY A 90 0.67 -31.04 -26.40
N PRO A 91 0.02 -31.10 -25.23
CA PRO A 91 -1.28 -30.47 -25.03
C PRO A 91 -1.28 -28.97 -25.36
N PRO A 92 -2.37 -28.45 -25.97
CA PRO A 92 -2.46 -27.04 -26.32
C PRO A 92 -2.38 -26.17 -25.06
N LEU A 93 -1.88 -24.94 -25.22
CA LEU A 93 -1.70 -23.97 -24.12
C LEU A 93 -2.95 -23.82 -23.25
N ALA A 94 -4.14 -23.78 -23.86
CA ALA A 94 -5.41 -23.70 -23.15
C ALA A 94 -5.61 -24.82 -22.11
N LYS A 95 -5.28 -26.07 -22.48
CA LYS A 95 -5.40 -27.23 -21.57
C LYS A 95 -4.36 -27.17 -20.44
N ARG A 96 -3.16 -26.66 -20.72
CA ARG A 96 -2.09 -26.46 -19.73
C ARG A 96 -2.45 -25.35 -18.73
N LEU A 97 -3.02 -24.24 -19.21
CA LEU A 97 -3.55 -23.16 -18.38
C LEU A 97 -4.69 -23.63 -17.48
N GLU A 98 -5.63 -24.41 -18.03
CA GLU A 98 -6.71 -25.01 -17.24
C GLU A 98 -6.17 -25.90 -16.12
N ARG A 99 -5.20 -26.77 -16.44
CA ARG A 99 -4.56 -27.63 -15.43
C ARG A 99 -3.87 -26.82 -14.33
N LEU A 100 -3.19 -25.74 -14.69
CA LEU A 100 -2.58 -24.83 -13.72
C LEU A 100 -3.63 -24.20 -12.80
N ARG A 101 -4.74 -23.69 -13.34
CA ARG A 101 -5.82 -23.10 -12.54
C ARG A 101 -6.45 -24.08 -11.53
N GLN A 102 -6.44 -25.36 -11.84
CA GLN A 102 -6.94 -26.43 -10.97
C GLN A 102 -5.90 -26.92 -9.96
N SER A 103 -4.65 -26.46 -10.05
CA SER A 103 -3.56 -26.83 -9.15
C SER A 103 -3.27 -25.71 -8.16
N ALA A 104 -3.12 -26.06 -6.88
CA ALA A 104 -2.66 -25.17 -5.82
C ALA A 104 -1.26 -25.54 -5.32
N ASP A 105 -0.47 -26.27 -6.12
CA ASP A 105 0.87 -26.72 -5.73
C ASP A 105 1.90 -25.59 -5.91
N PRO A 106 2.45 -25.03 -4.82
CA PRO A 106 3.43 -23.93 -4.92
C PRO A 106 4.71 -24.34 -5.66
N LYS A 107 5.10 -25.62 -5.59
CA LYS A 107 6.30 -26.13 -6.29
C LYS A 107 6.08 -26.15 -7.80
N LEU A 108 4.86 -26.45 -8.24
CA LEU A 108 4.50 -26.39 -9.65
C LEU A 108 4.52 -24.94 -10.15
N VAL A 109 3.96 -24.01 -9.37
CA VAL A 109 3.98 -22.58 -9.69
C VAL A 109 5.42 -22.07 -9.85
N GLU A 110 6.29 -22.35 -8.87
CA GLU A 110 7.71 -21.99 -8.93
C GLU A 110 8.40 -22.58 -10.17
N PHE A 111 8.15 -23.86 -10.45
CA PHE A 111 8.70 -24.51 -11.64
C PHE A 111 8.27 -23.81 -12.93
N LEU A 112 6.97 -23.51 -13.09
CA LEU A 112 6.45 -22.87 -14.29
C LEU A 112 6.97 -21.44 -14.48
N LEU A 113 7.08 -20.67 -13.39
CA LEU A 113 7.67 -19.33 -13.42
C LEU A 113 9.10 -19.29 -13.97
N ARG A 114 9.86 -20.38 -13.79
CA ARG A 114 11.25 -20.50 -14.24
C ARG A 114 11.41 -21.21 -15.58
N HIS A 115 10.50 -22.13 -15.92
CA HIS A 115 10.74 -23.10 -16.97
C HIS A 115 9.67 -23.17 -18.06
N ALA A 116 8.53 -22.50 -17.90
CA ALA A 116 7.49 -22.49 -18.93
C ALA A 116 7.97 -21.73 -20.17
N VAL A 117 7.74 -22.34 -21.33
CA VAL A 117 8.10 -21.78 -22.65
C VAL A 117 7.22 -20.56 -22.96
N ASP A 118 5.91 -20.70 -22.77
CA ASP A 118 4.92 -19.66 -23.08
C ASP A 118 4.89 -18.57 -22.00
N SER A 119 4.87 -17.30 -22.44
CA SER A 119 4.73 -16.15 -21.54
C SER A 119 3.42 -16.19 -20.76
N ASP A 120 2.31 -16.48 -21.43
CA ASP A 120 0.98 -16.55 -20.81
C ASP A 120 0.93 -17.57 -19.68
N LEU A 121 1.65 -18.70 -19.80
CA LEU A 121 1.70 -19.70 -18.74
C LEU A 121 2.54 -19.25 -17.55
N ARG A 122 3.63 -18.52 -17.78
CA ARG A 122 4.42 -17.90 -16.70
C ARG A 122 3.60 -16.86 -15.96
N LEU A 123 2.88 -16.00 -16.68
CA LEU A 123 2.04 -14.96 -16.08
C LEU A 123 0.87 -15.56 -15.31
N ALA A 124 0.21 -16.60 -15.85
CA ALA A 124 -0.82 -17.34 -15.11
C ALA A 124 -0.28 -18.02 -13.85
N ALA A 125 0.97 -18.49 -13.85
CA ALA A 125 1.62 -19.01 -12.64
C ALA A 125 1.88 -17.88 -11.64
N LEU A 126 2.33 -16.71 -12.11
CA LEU A 126 2.54 -15.54 -11.26
C LEU A 126 1.25 -15.05 -10.60
N GLU A 127 0.10 -15.13 -11.27
CA GLU A 127 -1.20 -14.77 -10.72
C GLU A 127 -1.53 -15.54 -9.43
N GLN A 128 -1.06 -16.79 -9.29
CA GLN A 128 -1.25 -17.60 -8.08
C GLN A 128 -0.34 -17.19 -6.92
N VAL A 129 0.73 -16.42 -7.17
CA VAL A 129 1.62 -15.91 -6.13
C VAL A 129 1.00 -14.70 -5.48
N THR A 130 0.61 -14.80 -4.21
CA THR A 130 -0.01 -13.69 -3.45
C THR A 130 0.90 -13.05 -2.41
N SER A 131 1.96 -13.77 -2.00
CA SER A 131 2.93 -13.29 -1.02
C SER A 131 3.78 -12.16 -1.61
N GLU A 132 3.68 -10.97 -1.03
CA GLU A 132 4.41 -9.79 -1.49
C GLU A 132 5.93 -9.92 -1.40
N PRO A 133 6.52 -10.50 -0.31
CA PRO A 133 7.95 -10.81 -0.29
C PRO A 133 8.40 -11.71 -1.44
N LEU A 134 7.59 -12.70 -1.80
CA LEU A 134 7.89 -13.60 -2.92
C LEU A 134 7.76 -12.87 -4.26
N LEU A 135 6.78 -11.97 -4.42
CA LEU A 135 6.66 -11.10 -5.59
C LEU A 135 7.88 -10.19 -5.74
N ALA A 136 8.41 -9.63 -4.65
CA ALA A 136 9.62 -8.82 -4.66
C ALA A 136 10.86 -9.63 -5.06
N GLU A 137 11.01 -10.86 -4.56
CA GLU A 137 12.08 -11.77 -5.00
C GLU A 137 11.98 -12.07 -6.50
N ILE A 138 10.78 -12.42 -6.98
CA ILE A 138 10.53 -12.68 -8.41
C ILE A 138 10.85 -11.44 -9.24
N ALA A 139 10.40 -10.25 -8.82
CA ALA A 139 10.66 -8.98 -9.50
C ALA A 139 12.16 -8.67 -9.63
N GLY A 140 12.95 -8.97 -8.61
CA GLY A 140 14.40 -8.74 -8.63
C GLY A 140 15.20 -9.81 -9.38
N GLN A 141 14.73 -11.07 -9.37
CA GLN A 141 15.60 -12.21 -9.69
C GLN A 141 15.14 -13.10 -10.84
N ASN A 142 13.85 -13.10 -11.22
CA ASN A 142 13.34 -14.02 -12.24
C ASN A 142 14.06 -13.82 -13.58
N ALA A 143 14.24 -14.90 -14.35
CA ALA A 143 14.93 -14.86 -15.63
C ALA A 143 14.17 -14.05 -16.68
N HIS A 144 12.84 -14.09 -16.66
CA HIS A 144 11.98 -13.50 -17.68
C HIS A 144 11.53 -12.08 -17.30
N LEU A 145 11.71 -11.13 -18.21
CA LEU A 145 11.43 -9.71 -17.98
C LEU A 145 9.94 -9.41 -17.76
N ASP A 146 9.06 -10.04 -18.54
CA ASP A 146 7.61 -9.98 -18.41
C ASP A 146 7.14 -10.35 -16.99
N VAL A 147 7.67 -11.45 -16.46
CA VAL A 147 7.39 -11.92 -15.09
C VAL A 147 7.92 -10.92 -14.05
N ARG A 148 9.14 -10.40 -14.23
CA ARG A 148 9.71 -9.42 -13.29
C ARG A 148 8.86 -8.15 -13.19
N LEU A 149 8.45 -7.58 -14.32
CA LEU A 149 7.66 -6.35 -14.35
C LEU A 149 6.26 -6.57 -13.77
N THR A 150 5.60 -7.66 -14.14
CA THR A 150 4.26 -8.00 -13.63
C THR A 150 4.30 -8.28 -12.12
N ALA A 151 5.38 -8.87 -11.61
CA ALA A 151 5.55 -9.07 -10.17
C ALA A 151 5.75 -7.73 -9.45
N LEU A 152 6.59 -6.85 -9.99
CA LEU A 152 6.84 -5.52 -9.45
C LEU A 152 5.57 -4.65 -9.36
N GLU A 153 4.65 -4.75 -10.33
CA GLU A 153 3.39 -4.00 -10.32
C GLU A 153 2.54 -4.28 -9.07
N ARG A 154 2.71 -5.46 -8.48
CA ARG A 154 1.98 -5.95 -7.32
C ARG A 154 2.70 -5.72 -5.99
N VAL A 155 3.92 -5.18 -6.01
CA VAL A 155 4.66 -4.76 -4.82
C VAL A 155 4.30 -3.30 -4.48
N GLN A 156 3.93 -3.08 -3.23
CA GLN A 156 3.47 -1.84 -2.62
C GLN A 156 4.30 -1.47 -1.38
N ASP A 157 4.80 -2.46 -0.64
CA ASP A 157 5.63 -2.24 0.53
C ASP A 157 6.94 -1.49 0.18
N PRO A 158 7.22 -0.34 0.82
CA PRO A 158 8.42 0.45 0.51
C PRO A 158 9.75 -0.27 0.75
N GLU A 159 9.83 -1.15 1.77
CA GLU A 159 11.06 -1.90 2.07
C GLU A 159 11.31 -2.96 0.98
N LEU A 160 10.25 -3.62 0.53
CA LEU A 160 10.31 -4.56 -0.59
C LEU A 160 10.64 -3.86 -1.91
N LEU A 161 10.07 -2.67 -2.17
CA LEU A 161 10.44 -1.86 -3.34
C LEU A 161 11.92 -1.48 -3.29
N GLU A 162 12.45 -1.08 -2.13
CA GLU A 162 13.86 -0.79 -1.95
C GLU A 162 14.74 -2.03 -2.22
N GLN A 163 14.33 -3.21 -1.76
CA GLN A 163 15.00 -4.46 -2.08
C GLN A 163 15.07 -4.68 -3.61
N VAL A 164 13.96 -4.50 -4.33
CA VAL A 164 13.92 -4.67 -5.78
C VAL A 164 14.83 -3.65 -6.47
N VAL A 165 14.85 -2.39 -6.02
CA VAL A 165 15.76 -1.35 -6.54
C VAL A 165 17.21 -1.79 -6.40
N ARG A 166 17.61 -2.31 -5.23
CA ARG A 166 18.98 -2.80 -4.98
C ARG A 166 19.35 -3.97 -5.89
N GLN A 167 18.45 -4.94 -6.07
CA GLN A 167 18.68 -6.14 -6.88
C GLN A 167 18.71 -5.86 -8.39
N SER A 168 17.94 -4.86 -8.86
CA SER A 168 17.80 -4.55 -10.29
C SER A 168 18.82 -3.54 -10.82
N ARG A 169 19.46 -2.74 -9.95
CA ARG A 169 20.34 -1.60 -10.32
C ARG A 169 21.31 -1.85 -11.48
N ASN A 170 21.99 -3.00 -11.46
CA ASN A 170 23.01 -3.35 -12.46
C ASN A 170 22.55 -4.46 -13.43
N ARG A 171 21.34 -4.98 -13.25
CA ARG A 171 20.80 -6.12 -14.01
C ARG A 171 19.75 -5.69 -15.02
N ASP A 172 18.83 -4.82 -14.60
CA ASP A 172 17.66 -4.46 -15.37
C ASP A 172 17.28 -3.00 -15.12
N LYS A 173 17.63 -2.14 -16.07
CA LYS A 173 17.35 -0.69 -15.99
C LYS A 173 15.86 -0.37 -15.99
N ARG A 174 15.00 -1.23 -16.59
CA ARG A 174 13.56 -0.99 -16.67
C ARG A 174 12.89 -1.30 -15.34
N VAL A 175 13.18 -2.48 -14.77
CA VAL A 175 12.70 -2.85 -13.42
C VAL A 175 13.22 -1.86 -12.38
N TYR A 176 14.51 -1.49 -12.45
CA TYR A 176 15.09 -0.48 -11.55
C TYR A 176 14.32 0.85 -11.59
N ARG A 177 14.08 1.39 -12.79
CA ARG A 177 13.38 2.67 -12.94
C ARG A 177 11.98 2.60 -12.35
N GLN A 178 11.21 1.57 -12.69
CA GLN A 178 9.83 1.42 -12.23
C GLN A 178 9.75 1.19 -10.72
N ALA A 179 10.67 0.42 -10.14
CA ALA A 179 10.73 0.21 -8.70
C ALA A 179 11.11 1.51 -7.96
N LYS A 180 12.08 2.26 -8.50
CA LYS A 180 12.52 3.53 -7.92
C LYS A 180 11.43 4.59 -7.99
N GLU A 181 10.72 4.71 -9.13
CA GLU A 181 9.59 5.63 -9.30
C GLU A 181 8.48 5.35 -8.28
N ARG A 182 8.13 4.09 -8.07
CA ARG A 182 7.13 3.71 -7.05
C ARG A 182 7.62 4.03 -5.64
N LEU A 183 8.87 3.70 -5.32
CA LEU A 183 9.45 4.01 -4.01
C LEU A 183 9.45 5.52 -3.74
N ASP A 184 9.82 6.33 -4.73
CA ASP A 184 9.83 7.80 -4.62
C ASP A 184 8.42 8.36 -4.46
N ALA A 185 7.43 7.77 -5.14
CA ALA A 185 6.01 8.13 -4.95
C ALA A 185 5.52 7.83 -3.53
N HIS A 186 5.89 6.67 -2.94
CA HIS A 186 5.58 6.35 -1.55
C HIS A 186 6.21 7.36 -0.58
N GLN A 187 7.49 7.69 -0.77
CA GLN A 187 8.19 8.67 0.07
C GLN A 187 7.57 10.07 -0.03
N THR A 188 7.20 10.49 -1.24
CA THR A 188 6.55 11.78 -1.48
C THR A 188 5.17 11.84 -0.80
N ALA A 189 4.37 10.79 -0.95
CA ALA A 189 3.05 10.69 -0.31
C ALA A 189 3.17 10.70 1.23
N GLN A 190 4.14 9.97 1.79
CA GLN A 190 4.39 9.96 3.23
C GLN A 190 4.84 11.34 3.74
N ALA A 191 5.76 12.00 3.04
CA ALA A 191 6.22 13.34 3.41
C ALA A 191 5.08 14.37 3.36
N GLN A 192 4.22 14.30 2.34
CA GLN A 192 3.04 15.14 2.23
C GLN A 192 2.05 14.89 3.38
N ALA A 193 1.79 13.63 3.71
CA ALA A 193 0.90 13.28 4.82
C ALA A 193 1.45 13.77 6.17
N ALA A 194 2.74 13.61 6.41
CA ALA A 194 3.41 14.10 7.62
C ALA A 194 3.38 15.64 7.71
N HIS A 195 3.59 16.33 6.58
CA HIS A 195 3.50 17.79 6.53
C HIS A 195 2.09 18.30 6.84
N LEU A 196 1.05 17.68 6.27
CA LEU A 196 -0.34 18.02 6.57
C LEU A 196 -0.69 17.81 8.04
N GLU A 197 -0.22 16.70 8.64
CA GLU A 197 -0.41 16.45 10.07
C GLU A 197 0.30 17.50 10.93
N GLN A 198 1.51 17.92 10.54
CA GLN A 198 2.23 19.01 11.21
C GLN A 198 1.45 20.32 11.15
N LEU A 199 0.87 20.70 10.01
CA LEU A 199 0.07 21.92 9.88
C LEU A 199 -1.19 21.86 10.77
N CYS A 200 -1.86 20.71 10.83
CA CYS A 200 -2.99 20.49 11.74
C CYS A 200 -2.56 20.67 13.20
N SER A 201 -1.50 19.99 13.62
CA SER A 201 -0.99 20.06 14.99
C SER A 201 -0.53 21.48 15.37
N GLU A 202 0.13 22.18 14.45
CA GLU A 202 0.55 23.56 14.68
C GLU A 202 -0.66 24.48 14.84
N MET A 203 -1.69 24.32 14.00
CA MET A 203 -2.90 25.14 14.07
C MET A 203 -3.71 24.87 15.34
N GLU A 204 -3.79 23.62 15.77
CA GLU A 204 -4.47 23.19 17.01
C GLU A 204 -3.80 23.77 18.27
N ASN A 205 -2.48 23.95 18.24
CA ASN A 205 -1.70 24.49 19.35
C ASN A 205 -1.50 26.01 19.25
N LEU A 206 -1.97 26.66 18.18
CA LEU A 206 -1.81 28.08 18.00
C LEU A 206 -2.76 28.85 18.91
N CYS A 207 -2.23 29.44 19.98
CA CYS A 207 -2.99 30.26 20.92
C CYS A 207 -2.93 31.74 20.54
N TRP A 208 -4.03 32.47 20.74
CA TRP A 208 -4.03 33.93 20.60
C TRP A 208 -3.13 34.58 21.66
N ASP A 209 -2.19 35.41 21.23
CA ASP A 209 -1.21 36.10 22.09
C ASP A 209 -1.20 37.64 21.90
N GLY A 210 -2.27 38.17 21.30
CA GLY A 210 -2.43 39.60 21.02
C GLY A 210 -2.02 40.00 19.61
N GLU A 211 -2.44 41.18 19.16
CA GLU A 211 -2.31 41.60 17.75
C GLU A 211 -0.86 41.73 17.27
N SER A 212 0.06 42.04 18.19
CA SER A 212 1.51 42.10 17.93
C SER A 212 2.26 40.85 18.44
N GLY A 213 1.53 39.80 18.80
CA GLY A 213 2.09 38.54 19.25
C GLY A 213 2.72 37.73 18.13
N LEU A 214 3.55 36.75 18.51
CA LEU A 214 4.22 35.86 17.58
C LEU A 214 3.21 34.96 16.86
N ASN A 215 2.21 34.45 17.59
CA ASN A 215 1.20 33.55 17.03
C ASN A 215 0.23 34.29 16.10
N ALA A 216 -0.12 35.54 16.44
CA ALA A 216 -0.87 36.42 15.53
C ALA A 216 -0.14 36.63 14.18
N GLY A 217 1.18 36.77 14.21
CA GLY A 217 2.02 36.85 13.00
C GLY A 217 2.21 35.52 12.26
N ARG A 218 2.19 34.38 12.97
CA ARG A 218 2.30 33.03 12.39
C ARG A 218 1.01 32.60 11.68
N PHE A 219 -0.15 32.91 12.25
CA PHE A 219 -1.47 32.53 11.72
C PHE A 219 -1.64 32.73 10.21
N PRO A 220 -1.42 33.92 9.62
CA PRO A 220 -1.66 34.12 8.18
C PRO A 220 -0.72 33.30 7.30
N LYS A 221 0.51 33.03 7.75
CA LYS A 221 1.46 32.17 7.03
C LYS A 221 1.01 30.72 7.08
N LEU A 222 0.58 30.25 8.26
CA LEU A 222 0.10 28.90 8.46
C LEU A 222 -1.19 28.64 7.66
N ASP A 223 -2.11 29.59 7.63
CA ASP A 223 -3.35 29.52 6.83
C ASP A 223 -3.05 29.51 5.32
N GLN A 224 -2.00 30.21 4.88
CA GLN A 224 -1.56 30.17 3.49
C GLN A 224 -0.93 28.82 3.12
N GLU A 225 -0.03 28.29 3.96
CA GLU A 225 0.59 26.98 3.77
C GLU A 225 -0.46 25.86 3.70
N TRP A 226 -1.46 25.91 4.59
CA TRP A 226 -2.57 24.97 4.56
C TRP A 226 -3.33 25.01 3.23
N ARG A 227 -3.73 26.21 2.77
CA ARG A 227 -4.48 26.36 1.52
C ARG A 227 -3.74 25.82 0.29
N SER A 228 -2.41 25.92 0.25
CA SER A 228 -1.64 25.34 -0.86
C SER A 228 -1.63 23.81 -0.85
N HIS A 229 -1.86 23.17 0.29
CA HIS A 229 -1.81 21.71 0.47
C HIS A 229 -3.17 21.06 0.75
N GLU A 230 -4.23 21.84 0.95
CA GLU A 230 -5.57 21.38 1.33
C GLU A 230 -6.16 20.33 0.37
N SER A 231 -5.86 20.41 -0.93
CA SER A 231 -6.34 19.45 -1.93
C SER A 231 -5.89 18.01 -1.66
N GLY A 232 -4.75 17.82 -0.99
CA GLY A 232 -4.23 16.52 -0.59
C GLY A 232 -4.67 16.04 0.79
N ALA A 233 -5.44 16.84 1.53
CA ALA A 233 -5.82 16.54 2.90
C ALA A 233 -7.07 15.65 3.01
N SER A 234 -7.05 14.74 3.99
CA SER A 234 -8.21 13.90 4.30
C SER A 234 -9.38 14.77 4.80
N PRO A 235 -10.64 14.29 4.72
CA PRO A 235 -11.78 15.01 5.28
C PRO A 235 -11.62 15.31 6.78
N GLU A 236 -11.04 14.38 7.53
CA GLU A 236 -10.77 14.51 8.97
C GLU A 236 -9.73 15.60 9.26
N GLN A 237 -8.64 15.65 8.49
CA GLN A 237 -7.61 16.71 8.62
C GLN A 237 -8.20 18.08 8.30
N ARG A 238 -9.02 18.19 7.23
CA ARG A 238 -9.73 19.43 6.89
C ARG A 238 -10.64 19.91 8.02
N GLN A 239 -11.38 19.00 8.64
CA GLN A 239 -12.24 19.32 9.76
C GLN A 239 -11.43 19.79 10.99
N ARG A 240 -10.37 19.06 11.37
CA ARG A 240 -9.49 19.44 12.49
C ARG A 240 -8.90 20.83 12.30
N TYR A 241 -8.30 21.08 11.14
CA TYR A 241 -7.71 22.37 10.82
C TYR A 241 -8.75 23.50 10.85
N ALA A 242 -9.92 23.29 10.23
CA ALA A 242 -11.00 24.28 10.22
C ALA A 242 -11.50 24.63 11.63
N GLN A 243 -11.67 23.64 12.50
CA GLN A 243 -12.09 23.86 13.90
C GLN A 243 -11.03 24.61 14.70
N ALA A 244 -9.75 24.24 14.57
CA ALA A 244 -8.66 24.96 15.23
C ALA A 244 -8.57 26.42 14.76
N ARG A 245 -8.78 26.64 13.46
CA ARG A 245 -8.85 27.96 12.85
C ARG A 245 -10.00 28.81 13.34
N GLU A 246 -11.18 28.22 13.46
CA GLU A 246 -12.34 28.91 14.03
C GLU A 246 -12.08 29.32 15.49
N ARG A 247 -11.49 28.44 16.30
CA ARG A 247 -11.12 28.74 17.69
C ARG A 247 -10.16 29.92 17.79
N PHE A 248 -9.12 29.95 16.97
CA PHE A 248 -8.15 31.05 16.95
C PHE A 248 -8.81 32.39 16.60
N LEU A 249 -9.66 32.40 15.55
CA LEU A 249 -10.37 33.60 15.13
C LEU A 249 -11.41 34.07 16.16
N ALA A 250 -12.11 33.15 16.81
CA ALA A 250 -13.06 33.45 17.87
C ALA A 250 -12.36 34.10 19.08
N GLU A 251 -11.19 33.61 19.49
CA GLU A 251 -10.42 34.21 20.59
C GLU A 251 -9.89 35.59 20.21
N ARG A 252 -9.39 35.78 18.98
CA ARG A 252 -9.00 37.10 18.46
C ARG A 252 -10.15 38.09 18.53
N GLN A 253 -11.34 37.71 18.07
CA GLN A 253 -12.53 38.56 18.10
C GLN A 253 -12.95 38.87 19.54
N THR A 254 -12.95 37.87 20.42
CA THR A 254 -13.28 38.06 21.84
C THR A 254 -12.29 39.03 22.50
N SER A 255 -11.00 38.93 22.17
CA SER A 255 -9.96 39.85 22.64
C SER A 255 -10.20 41.29 22.14
N ALA A 256 -10.58 41.47 20.88
CA ALA A 256 -10.91 42.78 20.32
C ALA A 256 -12.16 43.40 20.96
N ASN A 257 -13.19 42.58 21.25
CA ASN A 257 -14.39 43.02 21.96
C ASN A 257 -14.06 43.49 23.38
N ARG A 258 -13.27 42.70 24.13
CA ARG A 258 -12.81 43.09 25.48
C ARG A 258 -12.04 44.41 25.46
N ARG A 259 -11.18 44.63 24.44
CA ARG A 259 -10.46 45.90 24.27
C ARG A 259 -11.40 47.08 24.03
N THR A 260 -12.41 46.90 23.17
CA THR A 260 -13.39 47.95 22.87
C THR A 260 -14.18 48.33 24.13
N GLN A 261 -14.66 47.34 24.88
CA GLN A 261 -15.37 47.56 26.14
C GLN A 261 -14.50 48.28 27.19
N ARG A 262 -13.21 47.93 27.30
CA ARG A 262 -12.26 48.64 28.17
C ARG A 262 -12.10 50.11 27.78
N LEU A 263 -12.00 50.42 26.48
CA LEU A 263 -11.89 51.78 25.98
C LEU A 263 -13.15 52.60 26.26
N GLU A 264 -14.34 52.02 26.03
CA GLU A 264 -15.63 52.64 26.34
C GLU A 264 -15.75 52.94 27.84
N LEU A 265 -15.33 51.99 28.69
CA LEU A 265 -15.36 52.16 30.14
C LEU A 265 -14.42 53.29 30.59
N ILE A 266 -13.17 53.32 30.10
CA ILE A 266 -12.23 54.42 30.37
C ILE A 266 -12.81 55.76 29.93
N ALA A 267 -13.36 55.85 28.72
CA ALA A 267 -13.96 57.08 28.22
C ALA A 267 -15.14 57.55 29.08
N SER A 268 -15.96 56.62 29.58
CA SER A 268 -17.08 56.93 30.47
C SER A 268 -16.61 57.51 31.81
N LEU A 269 -15.53 56.96 32.38
CA LEU A 269 -14.93 57.43 33.62
C LEU A 269 -14.25 58.79 33.44
N GLU A 270 -13.54 59.00 32.33
CA GLU A 270 -12.93 60.30 32.02
C GLU A 270 -13.98 61.40 31.87
N SER A 271 -15.11 61.10 31.20
CA SER A 271 -16.25 62.01 31.09
C SER A 271 -16.86 62.33 32.45
N LEU A 272 -16.99 61.34 33.33
CA LEU A 272 -17.44 61.54 34.71
C LEU A 272 -16.47 62.42 35.51
N LEU A 273 -15.16 62.18 35.42
CA LEU A 273 -14.14 63.01 36.09
C LEU A 273 -14.19 64.45 35.61
N GLU A 274 -14.38 64.69 34.33
CA GLU A 274 -14.48 66.04 33.78
C GLU A 274 -15.76 66.75 34.26
N ARG A 275 -16.91 66.05 34.28
CA ARG A 275 -18.15 66.58 34.87
C ARG A 275 -17.98 66.97 36.34
N LEU A 276 -17.28 66.14 37.12
CA LEU A 276 -16.98 66.42 38.54
C LEU A 276 -16.07 67.64 38.73
N ARG A 277 -15.18 67.93 37.78
CA ARG A 277 -14.33 69.14 37.81
C ARG A 277 -15.11 70.41 37.48
N GLN A 278 -16.13 70.32 36.63
CA GLN A 278 -16.88 71.46 36.13
C GLN A 278 -18.10 71.83 37.01
N GLN A 279 -18.71 70.85 37.69
CA GLN A 279 -19.91 71.07 38.52
C GLN A 279 -19.57 71.13 40.02
N GLY A 280 -19.93 72.24 40.68
CA GLY A 280 -19.74 72.43 42.13
C GLY A 280 -20.92 71.98 43.00
N GLU A 281 -22.07 71.64 42.41
CA GLU A 281 -23.29 71.27 43.12
C GLU A 281 -23.68 69.80 42.84
N SER A 282 -24.05 69.07 43.90
CA SER A 282 -24.41 67.66 43.83
C SER A 282 -25.83 67.46 43.28
N SER A 283 -25.98 66.62 42.26
CA SER A 283 -27.27 66.18 41.73
C SER A 283 -27.49 64.67 41.93
N ALA A 284 -28.74 64.21 41.92
CA ALA A 284 -29.06 62.78 42.02
C ALA A 284 -28.42 61.97 40.88
N GLU A 285 -28.39 62.52 39.67
CA GLU A 285 -27.74 61.92 38.50
C GLU A 285 -26.22 61.82 38.68
N LEU A 286 -25.58 62.86 39.23
CA LEU A 286 -24.14 62.87 39.50
C LEU A 286 -23.79 61.84 40.59
N THR A 287 -24.64 61.71 41.62
CA THR A 287 -24.47 60.72 42.70
C THR A 287 -24.56 59.28 42.16
N ALA A 288 -25.53 59.00 41.29
CA ALA A 288 -25.65 57.70 40.64
C ALA A 288 -24.43 57.39 39.73
N ALA A 289 -23.93 58.38 38.98
CA ALA A 289 -22.74 58.22 38.15
C ALA A 289 -21.46 57.96 38.97
N ILE A 290 -21.30 58.61 40.13
CA ILE A 290 -20.21 58.33 41.07
C ILE A 290 -20.32 56.89 41.61
N GLN A 291 -21.52 56.43 41.95
CA GLN A 291 -21.74 55.06 42.43
C GLN A 291 -21.36 54.03 41.35
N TYR A 292 -21.77 54.27 40.10
CA TYR A 292 -21.37 53.45 38.96
C TYR A 292 -19.83 53.42 38.80
N GLY A 293 -19.18 54.59 38.78
CA GLY A 293 -17.74 54.70 38.57
C GLY A 293 -16.88 54.08 39.69
N THR A 294 -17.38 54.06 40.93
CA THR A 294 -16.62 53.56 42.10
C THR A 294 -16.91 52.09 42.45
N ARG A 295 -18.01 51.50 41.95
CA ARG A 295 -18.41 50.12 42.29
C ARG A 295 -18.61 49.25 41.07
N GLU A 296 -19.42 49.70 40.12
CA GLU A 296 -19.81 48.89 38.96
C GLU A 296 -18.72 48.85 37.90
N ALA A 297 -18.07 49.99 37.63
CA ALA A 297 -16.97 50.06 36.66
C ALA A 297 -15.76 49.18 37.04
N PRO A 298 -15.26 49.16 38.30
CA PRO A 298 -14.21 48.20 38.70
C PRO A 298 -14.65 46.74 38.58
N ALA A 299 -15.90 46.42 38.90
CA ALA A 299 -16.43 45.06 38.76
C ALA A 299 -16.52 44.64 37.28
N ALA A 300 -16.97 45.53 36.40
CA ALA A 300 -17.00 45.32 34.95
C ALA A 300 -15.57 45.16 34.38
N TRP A 301 -14.62 45.98 34.84
CA TRP A 301 -13.22 45.88 34.45
C TRP A 301 -12.62 44.51 34.81
N ALA A 302 -12.85 44.04 36.04
CA ALA A 302 -12.39 42.73 36.49
C ALA A 302 -13.00 41.58 35.66
N TYR A 303 -14.26 41.72 35.22
CA TYR A 303 -14.92 40.74 34.36
C TYR A 303 -14.27 40.60 32.98
N PHE A 304 -13.60 41.65 32.46
CA PHE A 304 -12.85 41.57 31.21
C PHE A 304 -11.56 40.73 31.33
N GLY A 305 -11.18 40.31 32.53
CA GLY A 305 -10.00 39.47 32.78
C GLY A 305 -8.67 40.23 32.64
N ALA A 306 -7.56 39.50 32.69
CA ALA A 306 -6.23 40.09 32.61
C ALA A 306 -5.88 40.61 31.20
N ALA A 307 -5.02 41.62 31.15
CA ALA A 307 -4.40 42.07 29.91
C ALA A 307 -3.21 41.16 29.54
N HIS A 308 -3.27 40.53 28.39
CA HIS A 308 -2.25 39.59 27.92
C HIS A 308 -1.26 40.25 26.94
N ASP A 309 -1.67 41.33 26.28
CA ASP A 309 -0.87 42.08 25.32
C ASP A 309 -0.40 43.44 25.85
N SER A 310 0.55 44.07 25.13
CA SER A 310 1.15 45.35 25.52
C SER A 310 0.11 46.47 25.61
N GLU A 311 -0.90 46.44 24.75
CA GLU A 311 -1.94 47.45 24.70
C GLU A 311 -2.96 47.29 25.83
N GLY A 312 -3.41 46.07 26.13
CA GLY A 312 -4.23 45.80 27.30
C GLY A 312 -3.56 46.26 28.59
N ARG A 313 -2.23 46.06 28.71
CA ARG A 313 -1.46 46.54 29.89
C ARG A 313 -1.45 48.06 29.99
N ARG A 314 -1.43 48.78 28.86
CA ARG A 314 -1.56 50.25 28.85
C ARG A 314 -2.97 50.69 29.26
N LEU A 315 -4.00 49.97 28.84
CA LEU A 315 -5.38 50.27 29.24
C LEU A 315 -5.58 50.02 30.74
N GLU A 316 -5.00 48.94 31.28
CA GLU A 316 -4.99 48.65 32.73
C GLU A 316 -4.36 49.81 33.52
N GLN A 317 -3.19 50.30 33.09
CA GLN A 317 -2.53 51.44 33.73
C GLN A 317 -3.31 52.75 33.64
N ARG A 318 -4.10 52.94 32.57
CA ARG A 318 -4.94 54.14 32.40
C ARG A 318 -6.23 54.06 33.23
N PHE A 319 -6.72 52.86 33.48
CA PHE A 319 -7.90 52.62 34.29
C PHE A 319 -7.62 52.82 35.80
N GLN A 320 -6.44 52.39 36.26
CA GLN A 320 -5.94 52.60 37.62
C GLN A 320 -5.70 54.08 37.93
#